data_AF-A0A9W7PN74-F1
#
_entry.id   AF-A0A9W7PN74-F1
#
_cell.length_a   1.000
_cell.length_b   1.000
_cell.length_c   1.000
_cell.angle_alpha   90.00
_cell.angle_beta   90.00
_cell.angle_gamma   90.00
#
_symmetry.space_group_name_H-M   'P 1'
#
loop_
_entity.id
_entity.type
_entity.pdbx_description
1 polymer ?
#
loop_
_entity_poly.entity_id
_entity_poly.type
_entity_poly.pdbx_seq_one_letter_code
_entity_poly.pdbx_strand_id
1 'polypeptide(L)' 'RHTYPNGDEVEYIIVVFECEVSGGELKSIDGESLKLKYFPLSEKPLLALPYLDKIFL' A
#
# COMPACT_ATOMS: atom_id res chain seq x y z
N ARG A 1 -13.25 -8.09 2.27
CA ARG A 1 -14.31 -7.13 1.88
C ARG A 1 -14.15 -5.87 2.69
N HIS A 2 -14.32 -4.71 2.08
CA HIS A 2 -14.35 -3.42 2.76
C HIS A 2 -15.68 -2.73 2.45
N THR A 3 -16.26 -2.06 3.45
CA THR A 3 -17.49 -1.28 3.32
C THR A 3 -17.16 0.16 3.68
N TYR A 4 -17.37 1.06 2.73
CA TYR A 4 -17.17 2.49 2.93
C TYR A 4 -18.24 3.09 3.83
N PRO A 5 -18.01 4.27 4.43
CA PRO A 5 -19.01 4.94 5.28
C PRO A 5 -20.35 5.25 4.60
N ASN A 6 -20.35 5.39 3.27
CA ASN A 6 -21.55 5.61 2.47
C ASN A 6 -22.32 4.30 2.15
N GLY A 7 -21.84 3.15 2.60
CA GLY A 7 -22.45 1.83 2.39
C GLY A 7 -21.92 1.07 1.17
N ASP A 8 -21.05 1.67 0.35
CA ASP A 8 -20.48 0.99 -0.81
C ASP A 8 -19.58 -0.17 -0.37
N GLU A 9 -19.73 -1.34 -1.00
CA GLU A 9 -18.95 -2.53 -0.71
C GLU A 9 -17.98 -2.86 -1.85
N VAL A 10 -16.76 -3.25 -1.48
CA VAL A 10 -15.73 -3.69 -2.42
C VAL A 10 -15.05 -4.97 -1.95
N GLU A 11 -14.64 -5.77 -2.92
CA GLU A 11 -13.85 -6.98 -2.72
C GLU A 11 -12.63 -6.97 -3.64
N TYR A 12 -11.48 -7.33 -3.09
CA TYR A 12 -10.20 -7.21 -3.78
C TYR A 12 -9.66 -8.59 -4.14
N ILE A 13 -9.20 -8.74 -5.38
CA ILE A 13 -8.21 -9.74 -5.77
C ILE A 13 -6.89 -8.99 -5.88
N ILE A 14 -5.88 -9.40 -5.12
CA ILE A 14 -4.63 -8.65 -4.99
C ILE A 14 -3.47 -9.48 -5.51
N VAL A 15 -2.68 -8.89 -6.40
CA VAL A 15 -1.40 -9.41 -6.86
C VAL A 15 -0.32 -8.41 -6.43
N VAL A 16 0.69 -8.90 -5.73
CA VAL A 16 1.82 -8.08 -5.25
C VAL A 16 3.02 -8.38 -6.14
N PHE A 17 3.72 -7.33 -6.56
CA PHE A 17 4.96 -7.42 -7.33
C PHE A 17 6.12 -6.87 -6.50
N GLU A 18 7.22 -7.61 -6.47
CA GLU A 18 8.50 -7.08 -6.01
C GLU A 18 9.10 -6.21 -7.13
N CYS A 19 9.48 -4.98 -6.79
CA CYS A 19 9.95 -3.99 -7.74
C CYS A 19 11.27 -3.38 -7.26
N GLU A 20 12.14 -3.06 -8.22
CA GLU A 20 13.35 -2.27 -8.00
C GLU A 20 13.19 -0.87 -8.60
N VAL A 21 13.75 0.14 -7.94
CA VAL A 21 13.73 1.52 -8.44
C VAL A 21 14.81 1.66 -9.52
N SER A 22 14.38 1.79 -10.78
CA SER A 22 15.28 2.00 -11.92
C SER A 22 15.59 3.48 -12.21
N GLY A 23 14.83 4.41 -11.61
CA GLY A 23 15.03 5.86 -11.73
C GLY A 23 13.80 6.67 -11.32
N GLY A 24 13.86 8.00 -11.49
CA GLY A 24 12.75 8.92 -11.21
C GLY A 24 12.82 9.61 -9.84
N GLU A 25 11.72 10.26 -9.45
CA GLU A 25 11.60 10.98 -8.17
C GLU A 25 10.38 10.48 -7.39
N LEU A 26 10.54 10.32 -6.08
CA LEU A 26 9.45 9.91 -5.18
C LEU A 26 8.51 11.10 -4.94
N LYS A 27 7.43 11.19 -5.70
CA LYS A 27 6.42 12.25 -5.62
C LYS A 27 5.02 11.65 -5.60
N SER A 28 4.14 12.20 -4.76
CA SER A 28 2.71 11.93 -4.91
C SER A 28 2.22 12.61 -6.18
N ILE A 29 1.48 11.86 -6.97
CA ILE A 29 0.80 12.34 -8.17
C ILE A 29 -0.69 12.40 -7.80
N ASP A 30 -1.50 13.14 -8.56
CA ASP A 30 -2.98 13.11 -8.63
C ASP A 30 -3.84 13.22 -7.34
N GLY A 31 -3.23 13.34 -6.16
CA GLY A 31 -3.92 13.50 -4.89
C GLY A 31 -4.36 12.21 -4.21
N GLU A 32 -4.08 11.03 -4.79
CA GLU A 32 -4.41 9.75 -4.15
C GLU A 32 -3.51 9.45 -2.92
N SER A 33 -2.31 10.01 -2.90
CA SER A 33 -1.35 9.86 -1.79
C SER A 33 -1.02 11.21 -1.15
N LEU A 34 -1.24 11.33 0.16
CA LEU A 34 -0.90 12.55 0.91
C LEU A 34 0.61 12.69 1.20
N LYS A 35 1.28 11.58 1.52
CA LYS A 35 2.71 11.55 1.88
C LYS A 35 3.33 10.22 1.46
N LEU A 36 4.56 10.28 0.94
CA LEU A 36 5.37 9.11 0.62
C LEU A 36 6.58 9.06 1.57
N LYS A 37 6.86 7.87 2.13
CA LYS A 37 7.96 7.66 3.07
C LYS A 37 8.41 6.20 3.05
N TYR A 38 9.73 5.99 3.10
CA TYR A 38 10.32 4.68 3.38
C TYR A 38 10.31 4.38 4.87
N PHE A 39 9.99 3.13 5.20
CA PHE A 39 10.05 2.60 6.57
C PHE A 39 10.95 1.37 6.60
N PRO A 40 11.84 1.23 7.58
CA PRO A 40 12.45 -0.06 7.85
C PRO A 40 11.37 -1.07 8.24
N LEU A 41 11.58 -2.36 7.96
CA LEU A 41 10.58 -3.41 8.22
C LEU A 41 10.13 -3.45 9.69
N SER A 42 11.03 -3.15 10.63
CA SER A 42 10.75 -3.06 12.06
C SER A 42 9.83 -1.91 12.48
N GLU A 43 9.68 -0.89 11.62
CA GLU A 43 8.84 0.29 11.87
C GLU A 43 7.67 0.36 10.86
N LYS A 44 7.38 -0.74 10.16
CA LYS A 44 6.26 -0.81 9.20
C LYS A 44 4.94 -0.50 9.94
N PRO A 45 4.14 0.48 9.46
CA PRO A 45 2.85 0.76 10.07
C PRO A 45 1.87 -0.39 9.83
N LEU A 46 0.79 -0.41 10.63
CA LEU A 46 -0.34 -1.29 10.35
C LEU A 46 -0.94 -0.94 8.99
N LEU A 47 -1.17 -1.96 8.18
CA LEU A 47 -1.78 -1.83 6.86
C LEU A 47 -3.29 -2.08 6.99
N ALA A 48 -4.08 -1.34 6.20
CA ALA A 48 -5.54 -1.50 6.19
C ALA A 48 -5.97 -2.89 5.68
N LEU A 49 -5.16 -3.49 4.80
CA LEU A 49 -5.36 -4.83 4.29
C LEU A 49 -4.41 -5.82 4.99
N PRO A 50 -4.87 -7.03 5.34
CA PRO A 50 -4.12 -8.00 6.13
C PRO A 50 -3.11 -8.77 5.26
N TYR A 51 -2.13 -8.06 4.71
CA TYR A 51 -1.03 -8.69 3.97
C TYR A 51 -0.17 -9.54 4.90
N LEU A 52 0.22 -10.73 4.43
CA LEU A 52 1.14 -11.60 5.15
C LEU A 52 2.55 -10.97 5.14
N ASP A 53 3.23 -10.92 6.29
CA ASP A 53 4.56 -10.29 6.37
C ASP A 53 5.61 -10.94 5.45
N LYS A 54 5.38 -12.20 5.04
CA LYS A 54 6.24 -12.92 4.08
C LYS A 54 6.38 -12.25 2.72
N ILE A 55 5.55 -11.28 2.36
CA ILE A 55 5.70 -10.53 1.11
C ILE A 55 6.79 -9.46 1.18
N PHE A 56 7.34 -9.20 2.37
CA PHE A 56 8.41 -8.23 2.63
C PHE A 56 9.75 -8.89 2.99
N LEU A 57 9.83 -10.23 2.97
CA LEU A 57 10.99 -11.04 3.35
C LEU A 57 11.79 -11.49 2.14
#